data_AF-A0A947HPG8-F1
#
_entry.id   AF-A0A947HPG8-F1
#
_cell.length_a   1.000
_cell.length_b   1.000
_cell.length_c   1.000
_cell.angle_alpha   90.00
_cell.angle_beta   90.00
_cell.angle_gamma   90.00
#
_symmetry.space_group_name_H-M   'P 1'
#
loop_
_entity.id
_entity.type
_entity.pdbx_description
1 polymer ?
#
loop_
_entity_poly.entity_id
_entity_poly.type
_entity_poly.pdbx_seq_one_letter_code
_entity_poly.pdbx_strand_id
1 'polypeptide(L)'
;MTTMLRALVLVAFLGPAVAEAQKTNLRDAPPIRTPLEWRNDRHQITPLFGFSLNDVYTRSLSLGLTYRYYPANWVGIGVDVFGTYVVLDSALTESIKAELDATDRGVPSTASPGIIADVAATFIPLYGKMMWFGKLPVAYDFQIDVGLGMIRTRTTGELDPQTVFAPMWGIGARLFFNDFIAVELGMKDYIAEFAPVAAPGDTSGDAAWGQNFMFTFGVSFFLPPTLVRGE
;
A
#
# COMPACT_ATOMS: atom_id res chain seq x y z
N MET A 1 -16.32 -23.36 43.12
CA MET A 1 -17.17 -22.38 42.42
C MET A 1 -16.49 -21.01 42.56
N THR A 2 -15.31 -20.83 41.98
CA THR A 2 -15.04 -20.21 40.65
C THR A 2 -15.32 -18.71 40.55
N THR A 3 -14.66 -17.90 41.38
CA THR A 3 -14.49 -16.45 41.15
C THR A 3 -13.29 -15.90 41.92
N MET A 4 -12.05 -16.24 41.52
CA MET A 4 -10.87 -15.52 42.03
C MET A 4 -9.63 -15.62 41.11
N LEU A 5 -9.84 -15.85 39.82
CA LEU A 5 -8.75 -15.98 38.84
C LEU A 5 -9.09 -15.26 37.53
N ARG A 6 -9.22 -13.93 37.58
CA ARG A 6 -9.39 -13.09 36.38
C ARG A 6 -8.63 -11.75 36.38
N ALA A 7 -7.69 -11.53 37.31
CA ALA A 7 -7.00 -10.23 37.42
C ALA A 7 -5.48 -10.34 37.61
N LEU A 8 -4.79 -11.15 36.78
CA LEU A 8 -3.33 -11.27 36.87
C LEU A 8 -2.59 -11.39 35.52
N VAL A 9 -3.11 -10.81 34.43
CA VAL A 9 -2.38 -10.81 33.14
C VAL A 9 -2.30 -9.43 32.46
N LEU A 10 -2.92 -8.37 33.01
CA LEU A 10 -3.02 -7.08 32.32
C LEU A 10 -2.30 -5.90 32.99
N VAL A 11 -1.22 -6.14 33.74
CA VAL A 11 -0.42 -5.05 34.37
C VAL A 11 1.07 -5.09 34.00
N ALA A 12 1.50 -6.02 33.14
CA ALA A 12 2.91 -6.16 32.75
C ALA A 12 3.36 -5.21 31.60
N PHE A 13 2.46 -4.39 31.03
CA PHE A 13 2.76 -3.56 29.85
C PHE A 13 2.77 -2.04 30.08
N LEU A 14 2.73 -1.57 31.33
CA LEU A 14 2.64 -0.13 31.66
C LEU A 14 3.80 0.42 32.51
N GLY A 15 4.86 -0.35 32.73
CA GLY A 15 6.08 0.19 33.32
C GLY A 15 6.87 0.96 32.24
N PRO A 16 7.33 2.21 32.49
CA PRO A 16 8.36 2.79 31.64
C PRO A 16 9.54 1.82 31.71
N ALA A 17 9.92 1.24 30.57
CA ALA A 17 11.23 0.62 30.46
C ALA A 17 12.24 1.72 30.72
N VAL A 18 12.71 1.84 31.96
CA VAL A 18 13.81 2.72 32.33
C VAL A 18 15.02 2.11 31.64
N ALA A 19 15.25 2.54 30.40
CA ALA A 19 16.50 2.33 29.72
C ALA A 19 17.56 3.00 30.59
N GLU A 20 18.36 2.19 31.27
CA GLU A 20 19.53 2.65 32.00
C GLU A 20 20.54 3.17 30.97
N ALA A 21 20.43 4.46 30.65
CA ALA A 21 21.43 5.14 29.85
C ALA A 21 22.71 5.21 30.69
N GLN A 22 23.70 4.36 30.36
CA GLN A 22 25.05 4.50 30.88
C GLN A 22 25.51 5.95 30.65
N LYS A 23 25.74 6.69 31.74
CA LYS A 23 26.33 8.05 31.70
C LYS A 23 27.81 7.94 31.33
N THR A 24 28.09 7.63 30.08
CA THR A 24 29.42 7.80 29.49
C THR A 24 29.67 9.29 29.32
N ASN A 25 30.83 9.76 29.75
CA ASN A 25 31.23 11.17 29.73
C ASN A 25 31.11 11.75 28.31
N LEU A 26 30.09 12.58 28.06
CA LEU A 26 29.73 13.11 26.73
C LEU A 26 30.61 14.29 26.27
N ARG A 27 31.65 14.65 27.03
CA ARG A 27 32.48 15.85 26.76
C ARG A 27 33.37 15.72 25.53
N ASP A 28 33.78 14.49 25.20
CA ASP A 28 34.61 14.17 24.03
C ASP A 28 33.87 13.32 22.99
N ALA A 29 32.55 13.13 23.19
CA ALA A 29 31.74 12.43 22.20
C ALA A 29 31.62 13.33 20.96
N PRO A 30 31.93 12.83 19.75
CA PRO A 30 31.76 13.61 18.53
C PRO A 30 30.31 14.12 18.46
N PRO A 31 30.07 15.37 18.00
CA PRO A 31 28.76 15.99 18.00
C PRO A 31 27.73 15.02 17.46
N ILE A 32 26.62 14.87 18.20
CA ILE A 32 25.47 14.03 17.86
C ILE A 32 25.23 14.17 16.36
N ARG A 33 25.52 13.10 15.60
CA ARG A 33 25.26 13.09 14.16
C ARG A 33 23.77 13.34 14.01
N THR A 34 23.42 14.48 13.44
CA THR A 34 22.04 14.84 13.13
C THR A 34 21.37 13.65 12.42
N PRO A 35 20.11 13.33 12.75
CA PRO A 35 19.39 12.27 12.06
C PRO A 35 19.44 12.58 10.56
N LEU A 36 19.88 11.62 9.75
CA LEU A 36 20.04 11.83 8.32
C LEU A 36 18.63 11.99 7.73
N GLU A 37 18.29 13.21 7.31
CA GLU A 37 16.96 13.57 6.80
C GLU A 37 16.79 13.14 5.35
N TRP A 38 16.55 11.85 5.12
CA TRP A 38 16.51 11.31 3.75
C TRP A 38 15.36 11.82 2.90
N ARG A 39 14.35 12.41 3.51
CA ARG A 39 13.10 12.76 2.82
C ARG A 39 12.72 14.22 2.96
N ASN A 40 13.35 14.99 3.83
CA ASN A 40 12.93 16.35 4.10
C ASN A 40 13.05 17.24 2.84
N ASP A 41 11.95 17.87 2.45
CA ASP A 41 11.78 18.64 1.23
C ASP A 41 12.12 17.89 -0.07
N ARG A 42 11.76 16.60 -0.13
CA ARG A 42 12.02 15.77 -1.33
C ARG A 42 10.75 15.27 -1.99
N HIS A 43 10.87 15.14 -3.30
CA HIS A 43 9.91 14.51 -4.18
C HIS A 43 10.29 13.04 -4.38
N GLN A 44 9.35 12.13 -4.17
CA GLN A 44 9.50 10.72 -4.48
C GLN A 44 8.65 10.40 -5.70
N ILE A 45 9.24 9.68 -6.66
CA ILE A 45 8.51 9.09 -7.78
C ILE A 45 8.77 7.58 -7.73
N THR A 46 7.71 6.79 -7.66
CA THR A 46 7.79 5.33 -7.57
C THR A 46 6.95 4.70 -8.68
N PRO A 47 7.56 4.26 -9.80
CA PRO A 47 6.96 3.22 -10.63
C PRO A 47 6.77 1.95 -9.81
N LEU A 48 5.59 1.36 -9.91
CA LEU A 48 5.16 0.26 -9.05
C LEU A 48 4.29 -0.75 -9.79
N PHE A 49 4.37 -1.98 -9.31
CA PHE A 49 3.65 -3.14 -9.80
C PHE A 49 2.76 -3.62 -8.67
N GLY A 50 1.47 -3.76 -8.94
CA GLY A 50 0.46 -4.19 -8.00
C GLY A 50 -0.10 -5.56 -8.37
N PHE A 51 -0.38 -6.41 -7.39
CA PHE A 51 -1.14 -7.64 -7.60
C PHE A 51 -2.29 -7.74 -6.59
N SER A 52 -3.49 -8.05 -7.06
CA SER A 52 -4.67 -8.24 -6.21
C SER A 52 -4.65 -9.63 -5.56
N LEU A 53 -4.96 -9.68 -4.26
CA LEU A 53 -5.04 -10.93 -3.47
C LEU A 53 -6.45 -11.46 -3.29
N ASN A 54 -7.45 -10.56 -3.24
CA ASN A 54 -8.77 -10.86 -2.68
C ASN A 54 -9.89 -10.81 -3.73
N ASP A 55 -9.57 -11.09 -4.99
CA ASP A 55 -10.58 -11.24 -6.01
C ASP A 55 -10.84 -12.74 -6.25
N VAL A 56 -12.08 -13.15 -5.99
CA VAL A 56 -12.54 -14.54 -6.03
C VAL A 56 -12.58 -15.08 -7.47
N TYR A 57 -12.64 -14.19 -8.47
CA TYR A 57 -12.89 -14.56 -9.87
C TYR A 57 -11.79 -14.11 -10.83
N THR A 58 -10.99 -13.09 -10.50
CA THR A 58 -9.88 -12.66 -11.36
C THR A 58 -8.62 -12.37 -10.56
N ARG A 59 -7.44 -12.60 -11.16
CA ARG A 59 -6.17 -12.09 -10.62
C ARG A 59 -5.72 -10.97 -11.53
N SER A 60 -5.70 -9.75 -11.01
CA SER A 60 -5.29 -8.58 -11.75
C SER A 60 -3.85 -8.20 -11.43
N LEU A 61 -3.07 -7.99 -12.49
CA LEU A 61 -1.76 -7.35 -12.43
C LEU A 61 -1.92 -5.88 -12.83
N SER A 62 -1.54 -5.01 -11.92
CA SER A 62 -1.64 -3.57 -12.06
C SER A 62 -0.25 -2.96 -12.21
N LEU A 63 -0.15 -1.94 -13.06
CA LEU A 63 1.02 -1.07 -13.15
C LEU A 63 0.59 0.31 -12.67
N GLY A 64 1.41 0.95 -11.86
CA GLY A 64 1.11 2.29 -11.38
C GLY A 64 2.33 3.16 -11.17
N LEU A 65 2.03 4.39 -10.82
CA LEU A 65 2.99 5.43 -10.51
C LEU A 65 2.49 6.15 -9.25
N THR A 66 3.35 6.19 -8.23
CA THR A 66 3.16 7.03 -7.04
C THR A 66 4.05 8.24 -7.14
N TYR A 67 3.49 9.40 -6.82
CA TYR A 67 4.25 10.62 -6.56
C TYR A 67 3.98 11.07 -5.13
N ARG A 68 5.04 11.38 -4.38
CA ARG A 68 4.98 11.88 -3.00
C ARG A 68 5.85 13.11 -2.85
N TYR A 69 5.40 14.09 -2.07
CA TYR A 69 6.23 15.18 -1.58
C TYR A 69 6.29 15.10 -0.05
N TYR A 70 7.49 15.19 0.50
CA TYR A 70 7.77 15.07 1.92
C TYR A 70 8.17 16.44 2.49
N PRO A 71 7.23 17.21 3.06
CA PRO A 71 7.56 18.46 3.75
C PRO A 71 8.33 18.24 5.07
N ALA A 72 8.35 17.00 5.58
CA ALA A 72 9.18 16.60 6.71
C ALA A 72 9.61 15.14 6.57
N ASN A 73 10.64 14.73 7.31
CA ASN A 73 11.18 13.37 7.22
C ASN A 73 10.19 12.25 7.64
N TRP A 74 9.11 12.62 8.33
CA TRP A 74 8.13 11.69 8.93
C TRP A 74 6.75 11.72 8.26
N VAL A 75 6.46 12.71 7.40
CA VAL A 75 5.17 12.84 6.71
C VAL A 75 5.35 13.23 5.26
N GLY A 76 4.55 12.62 4.39
CA GLY A 76 4.44 12.97 2.98
C GLY A 76 3.01 13.07 2.53
N ILE A 77 2.77 13.76 1.42
CA ILE A 77 1.49 13.83 0.74
C ILE A 77 1.70 13.61 -0.74
N GLY A 78 0.72 13.03 -1.43
CA GLY A 78 0.90 12.76 -2.85
C GLY A 78 -0.29 12.11 -3.51
N VAL A 79 -0.03 11.61 -4.72
CA VAL A 79 -1.03 11.05 -5.61
C VAL A 79 -0.51 9.72 -6.14
N ASP A 80 -1.38 8.72 -6.14
CA ASP A 80 -1.12 7.41 -6.71
C ASP A 80 -2.06 7.17 -7.90
N VAL A 81 -1.53 6.59 -8.97
CA VAL A 81 -2.31 6.20 -10.13
C VAL A 81 -1.94 4.78 -10.50
N PHE A 82 -2.93 3.88 -10.53
CA PHE A 82 -2.78 2.49 -10.95
C PHE A 82 -3.69 2.21 -12.14
N GLY A 83 -3.16 1.54 -13.16
CA GLY A 83 -3.93 0.95 -14.23
C GLY A 83 -3.79 -0.56 -14.21
N THR A 84 -4.91 -1.27 -14.27
CA THR A 84 -4.89 -2.72 -14.49
C THR A 84 -4.44 -2.98 -15.93
N TYR A 85 -3.32 -3.69 -16.09
CA TYR A 85 -2.70 -3.94 -17.40
C TYR A 85 -3.01 -5.35 -17.91
N VAL A 86 -3.09 -6.34 -17.02
CA VAL A 86 -3.47 -7.72 -17.36
C VAL A 86 -4.51 -8.21 -16.34
N VAL A 87 -5.66 -8.64 -16.84
CA VAL A 87 -6.67 -9.39 -16.06
C VAL A 87 -6.49 -10.86 -16.42
N LEU A 88 -6.06 -11.68 -15.45
CA LEU A 88 -6.02 -13.13 -15.62
C LEU A 88 -7.34 -13.70 -15.13
N ASP A 89 -8.09 -14.33 -16.04
CA ASP A 89 -9.29 -15.10 -15.70
C ASP A 89 -8.89 -16.24 -14.74
N SER A 90 -9.65 -16.43 -13.65
CA SER A 90 -9.44 -17.59 -12.75
C SER A 90 -10.00 -18.88 -13.36
N ALA A 91 -9.54 -20.03 -12.86
CA ALA A 91 -10.07 -21.35 -13.23
C ALA A 91 -11.60 -21.48 -12.99
N LEU A 92 -12.16 -20.67 -12.08
CA LEU A 92 -13.59 -20.63 -11.81
C LEU A 92 -14.35 -19.87 -12.91
N THR A 93 -13.84 -18.73 -13.37
CA THR A 93 -14.40 -17.96 -14.49
C THR A 93 -14.37 -18.77 -15.79
N GLU A 94 -13.31 -19.54 -16.02
CA GLU A 94 -13.19 -20.44 -17.16
C GLU A 94 -14.25 -21.55 -17.12
N SER A 95 -14.47 -22.17 -15.95
CA SER A 95 -15.52 -23.18 -15.77
C SER A 95 -16.94 -22.62 -15.94
N ILE A 96 -17.20 -21.38 -15.50
CA ILE A 96 -18.50 -20.73 -15.64
C ILE A 96 -18.76 -20.33 -17.10
N LYS A 97 -17.76 -19.79 -17.80
CA LYS A 97 -17.87 -19.48 -19.24
C LYS A 97 -18.09 -20.74 -20.06
N ALA A 98 -17.37 -21.82 -19.76
CA ALA A 98 -17.53 -23.11 -20.44
C ALA A 98 -18.93 -23.72 -20.23
N GLU A 99 -19.49 -23.62 -19.03
CA GLU A 99 -20.86 -24.11 -18.72
C GLU A 99 -21.95 -23.22 -19.34
N LEU A 100 -21.74 -21.90 -19.41
CA LEU A 100 -22.71 -20.97 -20.02
C LEU A 100 -22.69 -21.01 -21.56
N ASP A 101 -21.53 -21.13 -22.18
CA ASP A 101 -21.40 -21.37 -23.63
C ASP A 101 -22.04 -22.72 -24.02
N ALA A 102 -21.98 -23.73 -23.13
CA ALA A 102 -22.65 -25.02 -23.35
C ALA A 102 -24.19 -24.94 -23.23
N THR A 103 -24.73 -23.90 -22.60
CA THR A 103 -26.18 -23.78 -22.31
C THR A 103 -26.88 -22.67 -23.12
N ASP A 104 -26.17 -21.96 -24.01
CA ASP A 104 -26.67 -20.82 -24.81
C ASP A 104 -27.34 -19.72 -23.97
N ARG A 105 -26.87 -19.56 -22.72
CA ARG A 105 -27.27 -18.49 -21.80
C ARG A 105 -26.14 -17.48 -21.80
N GLY A 106 -26.37 -16.35 -22.47
CA GLY A 106 -25.36 -15.32 -22.77
C GLY A 106 -24.35 -15.03 -21.65
N VAL A 107 -23.11 -14.72 -22.06
CA VAL A 107 -21.97 -14.53 -21.17
C VAL A 107 -22.24 -13.39 -20.16
N PRO A 108 -22.09 -13.63 -18.84
CA PRO A 108 -22.35 -12.64 -17.82
C PRO A 108 -21.35 -11.50 -17.91
N SER A 109 -21.86 -10.27 -17.79
CA SER A 109 -21.04 -9.06 -17.81
C SER A 109 -20.26 -8.96 -16.50
N THR A 110 -18.93 -8.90 -16.58
CA THR A 110 -18.04 -8.76 -15.43
C THR A 110 -17.46 -7.35 -15.41
N ALA A 111 -17.49 -6.71 -14.24
CA ALA A 111 -16.82 -5.43 -14.00
C ALA A 111 -15.43 -5.69 -13.39
N SER A 112 -14.38 -5.27 -14.10
CA SER A 112 -13.00 -5.34 -13.61
C SER A 112 -12.52 -3.96 -13.13
N PRO A 113 -11.67 -3.87 -12.10
CA PRO A 113 -11.01 -2.61 -11.75
C PRO A 113 -10.18 -2.12 -12.93
N GLY A 114 -10.47 -0.92 -13.43
CA GLY A 114 -9.81 -0.35 -14.60
C GLY A 114 -8.64 0.54 -14.23
N ILE A 115 -8.94 1.78 -13.89
CA ILE A 115 -7.96 2.78 -13.44
C ILE A 115 -8.34 3.21 -12.02
N ILE A 116 -7.36 3.24 -11.13
CA ILE A 116 -7.46 3.73 -9.77
C ILE A 116 -6.61 4.98 -9.68
N ALA A 117 -7.16 6.06 -9.13
CA ALA A 117 -6.42 7.26 -8.82
C ALA A 117 -6.76 7.68 -7.40
N ASP A 118 -5.75 7.98 -6.58
CA ASP A 118 -5.95 8.35 -5.19
C ASP A 118 -5.00 9.46 -4.71
N VAL A 119 -5.48 10.23 -3.74
CA VAL A 119 -4.67 11.20 -3.00
C VAL A 119 -4.42 10.61 -1.62
N ALA A 120 -3.16 10.55 -1.22
CA ALA A 120 -2.78 9.90 0.03
C ALA A 120 -1.77 10.73 0.84
N ALA A 121 -1.78 10.49 2.14
CA ALA A 121 -0.78 10.97 3.10
C ALA A 121 0.01 9.78 3.63
N THR A 122 1.34 9.91 3.69
CA THR A 122 2.25 8.91 4.27
C THR A 122 2.66 9.38 5.65
N PHE A 123 2.63 8.47 6.60
CA PHE A 123 3.28 8.62 7.90
C PHE A 123 4.41 7.58 8.04
N ILE A 124 5.57 8.00 8.53
CA ILE A 124 6.76 7.17 8.67
C ILE A 124 7.13 7.08 10.16
N PRO A 125 6.55 6.11 10.89
CA PRO A 125 6.81 5.97 12.32
C PRO A 125 8.22 5.47 12.64
N LEU A 126 8.81 4.66 11.76
CA LEU A 126 10.07 3.98 12.02
C LEU A 126 11.00 4.07 10.82
N TYR A 127 12.25 4.46 11.07
CA TYR A 127 13.32 4.46 10.10
C TYR A 127 14.65 4.13 10.78
N GLY A 128 15.57 3.53 10.04
CA GLY A 128 16.84 3.10 10.61
C GLY A 128 17.87 2.72 9.57
N LYS A 129 19.08 2.45 10.04
CA LYS A 129 20.17 1.89 9.23
C LYS A 129 20.53 0.53 9.81
N MET A 130 20.68 -0.46 8.94
CA MET A 130 21.17 -1.78 9.31
C MET A 130 22.39 -2.15 8.46
N MET A 131 23.34 -2.88 9.05
CA MET A 131 24.48 -3.42 8.33
C MET A 131 24.13 -4.82 7.84
N TRP A 132 23.77 -4.94 6.57
CA TRP A 132 23.62 -6.25 5.94
C TRP A 132 24.98 -6.88 5.71
N PHE A 133 25.10 -8.15 6.08
CA PHE A 133 26.32 -8.96 5.93
C PHE A 133 27.58 -8.31 6.55
N GLY A 134 27.39 -7.46 7.57
CA GLY A 134 28.48 -6.76 8.27
C GLY A 134 29.24 -5.71 7.46
N LYS A 135 28.85 -5.44 6.20
CA LYS A 135 29.60 -4.54 5.30
C LYS A 135 28.73 -3.64 4.42
N LEU A 136 27.48 -4.00 4.17
CA LEU A 136 26.57 -3.22 3.33
C LEU A 136 25.63 -2.39 4.21
N PRO A 137 25.83 -1.08 4.37
CA PRO A 137 24.88 -0.23 5.07
C PRO A 137 23.60 -0.11 4.22
N VAL A 138 22.53 -0.76 4.67
CA VAL A 138 21.21 -0.65 4.05
C VAL A 138 20.32 0.17 4.98
N ALA A 139 19.72 1.18 4.39
CA ALA A 139 18.86 2.12 5.05
C ALA A 139 17.41 1.64 4.87
N TYR A 140 16.58 1.70 5.90
CA TYR A 140 15.20 1.20 5.83
C TYR A 140 14.20 2.15 6.47
N ASP A 141 12.96 2.11 6.00
CA ASP A 141 11.83 2.74 6.67
C ASP A 141 10.57 1.88 6.58
N PHE A 142 9.60 2.22 7.45
CA PHE A 142 8.25 1.71 7.42
C PHE A 142 7.29 2.88 7.19
N GLN A 143 6.36 2.69 6.27
CA GLN A 143 5.37 3.69 5.89
C GLN A 143 3.97 3.18 6.16
N ILE A 144 3.10 4.10 6.55
CA ILE A 144 1.66 3.92 6.66
C ILE A 144 1.03 4.96 5.75
N ASP A 145 0.19 4.50 4.83
CA ASP A 145 -0.47 5.35 3.86
C ASP A 145 -1.96 5.39 4.16
N VAL A 146 -2.56 6.57 4.11
CA VAL A 146 -4.01 6.73 4.21
C VAL A 146 -4.43 7.71 3.13
N GLY A 147 -5.45 7.38 2.37
CA GLY A 147 -5.86 8.16 1.22
C GLY A 147 -7.31 7.97 0.84
N LEU A 148 -7.72 8.77 -0.13
CA LEU A 148 -9.03 8.72 -0.73
C LEU A 148 -8.84 8.65 -2.24
N GLY A 149 -9.49 7.68 -2.85
CA GLY A 149 -9.35 7.40 -4.27
C GLY A 149 -10.67 7.27 -5.00
N MET A 150 -10.54 7.10 -6.30
CA MET A 150 -11.62 6.75 -7.21
C MET A 150 -11.18 5.54 -8.04
N ILE A 151 -12.06 4.57 -8.16
CA ILE A 151 -11.89 3.40 -9.02
C ILE A 151 -12.84 3.56 -10.19
N ARG A 152 -12.31 3.59 -11.40
CA ARG A 152 -13.09 3.49 -12.63
C ARG A 152 -13.06 2.06 -13.11
N THR A 153 -14.22 1.40 -13.13
CA THR A 153 -14.35 0.03 -13.62
C THR A 153 -14.30 -0.01 -15.15
N ARG A 154 -13.72 -1.09 -15.70
CA ARG A 154 -13.87 -1.48 -17.10
C ARG A 154 -14.91 -2.59 -17.18
N THR A 155 -15.97 -2.34 -17.93
CA THR A 155 -17.04 -3.29 -18.17
C THR A 155 -16.92 -3.88 -19.58
N THR A 156 -17.20 -5.17 -19.73
CA THR A 156 -17.45 -5.82 -21.03
C THR A 156 -18.94 -6.12 -21.15
N GLY A 157 -19.64 -5.54 -22.14
CA GLY A 157 -21.08 -5.72 -22.36
C GLY A 157 -21.86 -4.40 -22.26
N GLU A 158 -23.04 -4.45 -21.63
CA GLU A 158 -24.05 -3.36 -21.60
C GLU A 158 -24.01 -2.50 -20.32
N LEU A 159 -23.07 -2.75 -19.38
CA LEU A 159 -22.97 -1.94 -18.16
C LEU A 159 -22.14 -0.68 -18.39
N ASP A 160 -22.65 0.46 -17.90
CA ASP A 160 -21.94 1.74 -17.94
C ASP A 160 -20.71 1.75 -17.02
N PRO A 161 -19.60 2.36 -17.43
CA PRO A 161 -18.41 2.50 -16.59
C PRO A 161 -18.71 3.41 -15.40
N GLN A 162 -18.76 2.83 -14.19
CA GLN A 162 -19.02 3.57 -12.96
C GLN A 162 -17.71 4.04 -12.32
N THR A 163 -17.73 5.26 -11.77
CA THR A 163 -16.65 5.77 -10.93
C THR A 163 -17.11 5.70 -9.48
N VAL A 164 -16.39 4.92 -8.67
CA VAL A 164 -16.73 4.69 -7.26
C VAL A 164 -15.68 5.35 -6.38
N PHE A 165 -16.14 5.96 -5.29
CA PHE A 165 -15.26 6.47 -4.24
C PHE A 165 -14.67 5.32 -3.41
N ALA A 166 -13.35 5.33 -3.23
CA ALA A 166 -12.60 4.26 -2.57
C ALA A 166 -11.64 4.85 -1.53
N PRO A 167 -12.02 4.93 -0.24
CA PRO A 167 -11.04 5.14 0.83
C PRO A 167 -9.96 4.05 0.79
N MET A 168 -8.73 4.45 1.04
CA MET A 168 -7.56 3.59 0.98
C MET A 168 -6.75 3.71 2.26
N TRP A 169 -6.24 2.59 2.73
CA TRP A 169 -5.15 2.57 3.69
C TRP A 169 -4.09 1.57 3.22
N GLY A 170 -2.86 1.77 3.65
CA GLY A 170 -1.76 0.92 3.25
C GLY A 170 -0.65 0.93 4.26
N ILE A 171 0.19 -0.08 4.16
CA ILE A 171 1.43 -0.19 4.88
C ILE A 171 2.52 -0.57 3.89
N GLY A 172 3.74 -0.11 4.14
CA GLY A 172 4.87 -0.48 3.31
C GLY A 172 6.17 -0.41 4.07
N ALA A 173 7.20 -0.93 3.43
CA ALA A 173 8.57 -0.80 3.85
C ALA A 173 9.41 -0.41 2.64
N ARG A 174 10.40 0.47 2.86
CA ARG A 174 11.38 0.80 1.83
C ARG A 174 12.79 0.47 2.28
N LEU A 175 13.58 0.01 1.32
CA LEU A 175 14.99 -0.26 1.47
C LEU A 175 15.78 0.68 0.55
N PHE A 176 16.53 1.59 1.14
CA PHE A 176 17.38 2.55 0.46
C PHE A 176 18.75 1.94 0.25
N PHE A 177 19.16 1.91 -1.01
CA PHE A 177 20.52 1.52 -1.40
C PHE A 177 21.43 2.73 -1.40
N ASN A 178 20.92 3.86 -1.90
CA ASN A 178 21.59 5.16 -1.96
C ASN A 178 20.60 6.26 -1.55
N ASP A 179 21.08 7.49 -1.41
CA ASP A 179 20.22 8.65 -1.09
C ASP A 179 19.17 8.93 -2.18
N PHE A 180 19.37 8.44 -3.41
CA PHE A 180 18.48 8.67 -4.56
C PHE A 180 17.50 7.53 -4.84
N ILE A 181 17.85 6.29 -4.49
CA ILE A 181 17.13 5.08 -4.94
C ILE A 181 16.78 4.21 -3.75
N ALA A 182 15.50 3.82 -3.69
CA ALA A 182 14.99 2.81 -2.78
C ALA A 182 14.14 1.78 -3.52
N VAL A 183 14.01 0.60 -2.94
CA VAL A 183 13.00 -0.39 -3.32
C VAL A 183 11.88 -0.32 -2.30
N GLU A 184 10.65 -0.32 -2.79
CA GLU A 184 9.43 -0.23 -1.99
C GLU A 184 8.65 -1.54 -2.10
N LEU A 185 8.24 -2.06 -0.96
CA LEU A 185 7.29 -3.16 -0.84
C LEU A 185 6.12 -2.66 -0.01
N GLY A 186 4.90 -2.79 -0.51
CA GLY A 186 3.71 -2.31 0.16
C GLY A 186 2.52 -3.24 0.04
N MET A 187 1.51 -2.96 0.84
CA MET A 187 0.18 -3.51 0.75
C MET A 187 -0.79 -2.36 0.92
N LYS A 188 -1.73 -2.22 -0.01
CA LYS A 188 -2.81 -1.24 0.01
C LYS A 188 -4.14 -1.98 0.06
N ASP A 189 -5.05 -1.51 0.88
CA ASP A 189 -6.43 -1.98 0.94
C ASP A 189 -7.34 -0.84 0.47
N TYR A 190 -8.05 -1.11 -0.62
CA TYR A 190 -9.07 -0.21 -1.14
C TYR A 190 -10.43 -0.70 -0.68
N ILE A 191 -11.10 0.11 0.13
CA ILE A 191 -12.45 -0.16 0.59
C ILE A 191 -13.38 0.53 -0.41
N ALA A 192 -14.09 -0.25 -1.21
CA ALA A 192 -14.99 0.30 -2.23
C ALA A 192 -16.29 -0.50 -2.30
N GLU A 193 -17.35 0.18 -2.70
CA GLU A 193 -18.65 -0.44 -2.99
C GLU A 193 -18.68 -0.83 -4.47
N PHE A 194 -18.62 -2.13 -4.76
CA PHE A 194 -18.69 -2.62 -6.13
C PHE A 194 -19.68 -3.78 -6.25
N ALA A 195 -20.37 -3.84 -7.39
CA ALA A 195 -21.20 -4.96 -7.77
C ALA A 195 -20.30 -6.00 -8.48
N PRO A 196 -20.01 -7.17 -7.88
CA PRO A 196 -19.09 -8.13 -8.46
C PRO A 196 -19.66 -8.84 -9.71
N VAL A 197 -20.99 -8.96 -9.83
CA VAL A 197 -21.70 -9.62 -10.92
C VAL A 197 -23.08 -8.97 -11.10
N ALA A 198 -23.50 -8.74 -12.34
CA ALA A 198 -24.89 -8.37 -12.65
C ALA A 198 -25.54 -9.46 -13.51
N ALA A 199 -26.80 -9.80 -13.23
CA ALA A 199 -27.56 -10.74 -14.05
C ALA A 199 -27.89 -10.11 -15.42
N PRO A 200 -28.08 -10.90 -16.50
CA PRO A 200 -28.47 -10.37 -17.80
C PRO A 200 -29.76 -9.54 -17.68
N GLY A 201 -29.71 -8.25 -18.04
CA GLY A 201 -30.84 -7.32 -17.95
C GLY A 201 -30.90 -6.46 -16.68
N ASP A 202 -29.97 -6.65 -15.74
CA ASP A 202 -29.79 -5.78 -14.57
C ASP A 202 -28.54 -4.90 -14.78
N THR A 203 -28.74 -3.59 -14.83
CA THR A 203 -27.66 -2.60 -15.00
C THR A 203 -27.05 -2.13 -13.68
N SER A 204 -27.54 -2.62 -12.55
CA SER A 204 -27.34 -2.02 -11.23
C SER A 204 -27.03 -3.01 -10.11
N GLY A 205 -26.58 -4.23 -10.44
CA GLY A 205 -26.43 -5.38 -9.52
C GLY A 205 -25.98 -5.04 -8.08
N ASP A 206 -26.42 -5.83 -7.11
CA ASP A 206 -26.27 -5.53 -5.67
C ASP A 206 -24.83 -5.16 -5.28
N ALA A 207 -24.59 -3.85 -5.10
CA ALA A 207 -23.30 -3.32 -4.72
C ALA A 207 -23.06 -3.56 -3.22
N ALA A 208 -21.93 -4.16 -2.88
CA ALA A 208 -21.56 -4.45 -1.51
C ALA A 208 -20.21 -3.83 -1.17
N TRP A 209 -20.03 -3.46 0.10
CA TRP A 209 -18.75 -2.98 0.62
C TRP A 209 -17.76 -4.14 0.69
N GLY A 210 -16.70 -4.05 -0.11
CA GLY A 210 -15.62 -5.03 -0.16
C GLY A 210 -14.27 -4.42 0.19
N GLN A 211 -13.37 -5.25 0.75
CA GLN A 211 -11.96 -4.94 0.95
C GLN A 211 -11.13 -5.53 -0.18
N ASN A 212 -10.40 -4.69 -0.90
CA ASN A 212 -9.55 -5.09 -2.01
C ASN A 212 -8.08 -4.89 -1.64
N PHE A 213 -7.46 -5.96 -1.13
CA PHE A 213 -6.04 -5.99 -0.84
C PHE A 213 -5.20 -6.11 -2.11
N MET A 214 -4.28 -5.17 -2.28
CA MET A 214 -3.29 -5.11 -3.35
C MET A 214 -1.90 -5.08 -2.72
N PHE A 215 -1.07 -6.05 -3.06
CA PHE A 215 0.36 -5.96 -2.76
C PHE A 215 1.05 -5.15 -3.86
N THR A 216 2.01 -4.31 -3.47
CA THR A 216 2.77 -3.46 -4.36
C THR A 216 4.27 -3.70 -4.21
N PHE A 217 4.97 -3.62 -5.33
CA PHE A 217 6.43 -3.64 -5.38
C PHE A 217 6.90 -2.58 -6.37
N GLY A 218 7.86 -1.75 -5.99
CA GLY A 218 8.31 -0.64 -6.81
C GLY A 218 9.74 -0.19 -6.54
N VAL A 219 10.22 0.69 -7.39
CA VAL A 219 11.52 1.36 -7.21
C VAL A 219 11.26 2.85 -7.07
N SER A 220 11.66 3.43 -5.95
CA SER A 220 11.47 4.83 -5.62
C SER A 220 12.71 5.66 -5.98
N PHE A 221 12.48 6.78 -6.63
CA PHE A 221 13.48 7.78 -6.96
C PHE A 221 13.20 9.05 -6.16
N PHE A 222 14.20 9.59 -5.44
CA PHE A 222 14.05 10.76 -4.59
C PHE A 222 14.77 11.99 -5.15
N LEU A 223 14.06 13.06 -5.46
CA LEU A 223 14.56 14.30 -6.04
C LEU A 223 14.42 15.46 -5.03
N PRO A 224 15.41 16.37 -4.91
CA PRO A 224 16.72 16.36 -5.56
C PRO A 224 17.62 15.19 -5.07
N PRO A 225 18.63 14.78 -5.85
CA PRO A 225 19.46 13.60 -5.56
C PRO A 225 20.46 13.82 -4.42
N THR A 226 20.81 15.06 -4.12
CA THR A 226 21.70 15.42 -3.01
C THR A 226 20.88 15.84 -1.80
N LEU A 227 21.17 15.23 -0.65
CA LEU A 227 20.62 15.66 0.63
C LEU A 227 21.17 17.05 0.95
N VAL A 228 20.29 18.02 1.18
CA VAL A 228 20.68 19.27 1.85
C VAL A 228 21.01 18.88 3.28
N ARG A 229 22.30 18.75 3.58
CA ARG A 229 22.77 18.47 4.93
C ARG A 229 22.54 19.75 5.72
N GLY A 230 21.55 19.75 6.62
CA GLY A 230 21.40 20.84 7.58
C GLY A 230 22.73 21.00 8.33
N GLU A 231 23.34 22.18 8.19
CA GLU A 231 24.54 22.58 8.92
C GLU A 231 24.23 22.79 10.41
#